data_AF-A0A916JEK9-F1
#
_entry.id   AF-A0A916JEK9-F1
#
_cell.length_a   1.000
_cell.length_b   1.000
_cell.length_c   1.000
_cell.angle_alpha   90.00
_cell.angle_beta   90.00
_cell.angle_gamma   90.00
#
_symmetry.space_group_name_H-M   'P 1'
#
loop_
_entity.id
_entity.type
_entity.pdbx_description
1 polymer ?
#
loop_
_entity_poly.entity_id
_entity_poly.type
_entity_poly.pdbx_seq_one_letter_code
_entity_poly.pdbx_strand_id
1 'polypeptide(L)'
;MTDKITPYQVFTGKGGVGKTSLSCATAVKLADEGRKVLLVSTDPASNLEDVLESKVYDKISPVNGIENLFAINIYPQVSAEEYRGRVTGPLKEILSETEIKKINEGLSVPAQQK
;
A
#
# COMPACT_ATOMS: atom_id res chain seq x y z
N MET A 1 -0.51 -29.15 15.72
CA MET A 1 0.64 -28.50 15.06
C MET A 1 0.31 -27.02 14.98
N THR A 2 0.97 -26.16 15.76
CA THR A 2 0.87 -24.71 15.54
C THR A 2 1.80 -24.36 14.40
N ASP A 3 1.27 -24.37 13.18
CA ASP A 3 1.96 -23.87 12.00
C ASP A 3 2.33 -22.40 12.25
N LYS A 4 3.63 -22.16 12.45
CA LYS A 4 4.16 -20.86 12.80
C LYS A 4 4.21 -20.01 11.52
N ILE A 5 3.08 -19.41 11.17
CA ILE A 5 2.98 -18.51 10.02
C ILE A 5 3.77 -17.23 10.31
N THR A 6 4.51 -16.76 9.31
CA THR A 6 5.26 -15.51 9.43
C THR A 6 4.30 -14.32 9.53
N PRO A 7 4.63 -13.29 10.33
CA PRO A 7 3.81 -12.08 10.42
C PRO A 7 3.67 -11.33 9.09
N TYR A 8 4.62 -11.54 8.17
CA TYR A 8 4.66 -10.89 6.86
C TYR A 8 4.73 -11.94 5.75
N GLN A 9 3.90 -11.76 4.73
CA GLN A 9 3.86 -12.57 3.52
C GLN A 9 3.84 -11.63 2.31
N VAL A 10 4.76 -11.83 1.37
CA VAL A 10 4.95 -10.95 0.22
C VAL A 10 4.67 -11.72 -1.06
N PHE A 11 3.73 -11.22 -1.86
CA PHE A 11 3.35 -11.80 -3.15
C PHE A 11 3.95 -10.96 -4.28
N THR A 12 4.97 -11.50 -4.97
CA THR A 12 5.67 -10.82 -6.06
C THR A 12 5.76 -11.71 -7.30
N GLY A 13 6.00 -11.10 -8.47
CA GLY A 13 6.04 -11.80 -9.76
C GLY A 13 5.55 -10.94 -10.92
N LYS A 14 5.63 -11.48 -12.14
CA LYS A 14 5.24 -10.79 -13.38
C LYS A 14 3.73 -10.44 -13.41
N GLY A 15 3.32 -9.58 -14.34
CA GLY A 15 1.89 -9.27 -14.56
C GLY A 15 1.10 -10.52 -14.95
N GLY A 16 -0.15 -10.64 -14.49
CA GLY A 16 -1.06 -11.72 -14.90
C GLY A 16 -0.86 -13.10 -14.24
N VAL A 17 0.12 -13.29 -13.35
CA VAL A 17 0.37 -14.60 -12.70
C VAL A 17 -0.55 -14.92 -11.51
N GLY A 18 -1.59 -14.10 -11.25
CA GLY A 18 -2.56 -14.34 -10.17
C GLY A 18 -2.15 -13.86 -8.77
N LYS A 19 -1.18 -12.94 -8.65
CA LYS A 19 -0.69 -12.43 -7.36
C LYS A 19 -1.80 -11.88 -6.46
N THR A 20 -2.63 -10.99 -7.00
CA THR A 20 -3.75 -10.37 -6.29
C THR A 20 -4.76 -11.42 -5.82
N SER A 21 -5.12 -12.35 -6.70
CA SER A 21 -6.05 -13.44 -6.34
C SER A 21 -5.51 -14.29 -5.20
N LEU A 22 -4.23 -14.71 -5.28
CA LEU A 22 -3.62 -15.54 -4.25
C LEU A 22 -3.44 -14.80 -2.93
N SER A 23 -3.07 -13.51 -2.97
CA SER A 23 -2.94 -12.69 -1.76
C SER A 23 -4.29 -12.48 -1.06
N CYS A 24 -5.36 -12.25 -1.83
CA CYS A 24 -6.72 -12.13 -1.29
C CYS A 24 -7.17 -13.44 -0.66
N ALA A 25 -7.08 -14.55 -1.40
CA ALA A 25 -7.48 -15.86 -0.91
C ALA A 25 -6.72 -16.25 0.38
N THR A 26 -5.42 -15.95 0.43
CA THR A 26 -4.62 -16.15 1.64
C THR A 26 -5.12 -15.27 2.79
N ALA A 27 -5.34 -13.96 2.55
CA ALA A 27 -5.78 -13.04 3.58
C ALA A 27 -7.14 -13.43 4.18
N VAL A 28 -8.11 -13.81 3.34
CA VAL A 28 -9.43 -14.32 3.76
C VAL A 28 -9.26 -15.59 4.60
N LYS A 29 -8.50 -16.57 4.12
CA LYS A 29 -8.27 -17.82 4.86
C LYS A 29 -7.65 -17.59 6.24
N LEU A 30 -6.68 -16.67 6.35
CA LEU A 30 -6.07 -16.33 7.63
C LEU A 30 -7.06 -15.63 8.56
N ALA A 31 -7.92 -14.76 8.03
CA ALA A 31 -8.94 -14.04 8.78
C ALA A 31 -10.04 -14.99 9.31
N ASP A 32 -10.49 -15.93 8.48
CA ASP A 32 -11.44 -17.00 8.85
C ASP A 32 -10.89 -17.93 9.94
N GLU A 33 -9.56 -18.05 10.04
CA GLU A 33 -8.88 -18.76 11.13
C GLU A 33 -8.75 -17.92 12.42
N GLY A 34 -9.41 -16.76 12.47
CA GLY A 34 -9.44 -15.86 13.62
C GLY A 34 -8.23 -14.96 13.75
N ARG A 35 -7.36 -14.87 12.74
CA ARG A 35 -6.21 -13.95 12.79
C ARG A 35 -6.61 -12.55 12.32
N LYS A 36 -6.01 -11.54 12.94
CA LYS A 36 -6.11 -10.16 12.47
C LYS A 36 -5.14 -9.93 11.31
N VAL A 37 -5.68 -9.63 10.13
CA VAL A 37 -4.93 -9.57 8.88
C VAL A 37 -5.05 -8.19 8.25
N LEU A 38 -3.93 -7.65 7.79
CA LEU A 38 -3.88 -6.45 6.95
C LEU A 38 -3.35 -6.83 5.56
N LEU A 39 -4.20 -6.68 4.56
CA LEU A 39 -3.84 -6.84 3.15
C LEU A 39 -3.37 -5.49 2.59
N VAL A 40 -2.12 -5.44 2.13
CA VAL A 40 -1.49 -4.23 1.59
C VAL A 40 -1.27 -4.42 0.10
N SER A 41 -1.81 -3.52 -0.72
CA SER A 41 -1.50 -3.43 -2.14
C SER A 41 -0.66 -2.19 -2.41
N THR A 42 0.39 -2.34 -3.23
CA THR A 42 1.18 -1.23 -3.79
C THR A 42 1.07 -1.18 -5.31
N ASP A 43 0.23 -2.02 -5.90
CA ASP A 43 0.06 -2.11 -7.35
C ASP A 43 -1.06 -1.15 -7.78
N PRO A 44 -0.75 -0.05 -8.49
CA PRO A 44 -1.73 0.92 -8.94
C PRO A 44 -2.72 0.35 -9.97
N ALA A 45 -2.42 -0.80 -10.58
CA ALA A 45 -3.29 -1.50 -11.51
C ALA A 45 -4.04 -2.69 -10.88
N SER A 46 -3.95 -2.84 -9.55
CA SER A 46 -4.62 -3.95 -8.85
C SER A 46 -6.14 -3.80 -8.93
N ASN A 47 -6.82 -4.87 -9.33
CA ASN A 47 -8.28 -5.04 -9.27
C ASN A 47 -8.74 -5.51 -7.88
N LEU A 48 -8.08 -5.01 -6.82
CA LEU A 48 -8.27 -5.51 -5.46
C LEU A 48 -9.72 -5.36 -4.98
N GLU A 49 -10.36 -4.23 -5.32
CA GLU A 49 -11.76 -3.98 -4.98
C GLU A 49 -12.69 -5.00 -5.63
N ASP A 50 -12.41 -5.38 -6.87
CA ASP A 50 -13.21 -6.35 -7.63
C ASP A 50 -13.05 -7.76 -7.04
N VAL A 51 -11.83 -8.13 -6.63
CA VAL A 51 -11.56 -9.45 -6.05
C VAL A 51 -12.16 -9.59 -4.64
N LEU A 52 -12.16 -8.51 -3.86
CA LEU A 52 -12.69 -8.50 -2.50
C LEU A 52 -14.18 -8.13 -2.41
N GLU A 53 -14.79 -7.71 -3.52
CA GLU A 53 -16.14 -7.12 -3.56
C GLU A 53 -16.34 -6.02 -2.50
N SER A 54 -15.26 -5.27 -2.21
CA SER A 54 -15.19 -4.29 -1.14
C SER A 54 -14.36 -3.10 -1.58
N LYS A 55 -14.76 -1.89 -1.19
CA LYS A 55 -13.94 -0.70 -1.41
C LYS A 55 -12.63 -0.79 -0.64
N VAL A 56 -11.54 -0.36 -1.28
CA VAL A 56 -10.22 -0.30 -0.69
C VAL A 56 -9.67 1.11 -0.84
N TYR A 57 -9.23 1.68 0.27
CA TYR A 57 -8.83 3.08 0.36
C TYR A 57 -7.32 3.21 0.51
N ASP A 58 -6.84 4.46 0.43
CA ASP A 58 -5.48 4.86 0.82
C ASP A 58 -5.25 4.86 2.35
N LYS A 59 -6.26 4.44 3.11
CA LYS A 59 -6.24 4.26 4.56
C LYS A 59 -6.67 2.83 4.89
N ILE A 60 -6.22 2.35 6.04
CA ILE A 60 -6.62 1.04 6.55
C ILE A 60 -8.13 1.07 6.82
N SER A 61 -8.85 0.21 6.10
CA SER A 61 -10.30 0.06 6.22
C SER A 61 -10.68 -1.43 6.33
N PRO A 62 -11.78 -1.76 7.02
CA PRO A 62 -12.26 -3.15 7.07
C PRO A 62 -12.71 -3.62 5.67
N VAL A 63 -12.55 -4.92 5.41
CA VAL A 63 -13.12 -5.56 4.21
C VAL A 63 -14.56 -5.98 4.51
N ASN A 64 -15.49 -5.63 3.62
CA ASN A 64 -16.91 -5.95 3.79
C ASN A 64 -17.14 -7.46 3.92
N GLY A 65 -17.91 -7.86 4.94
CA GLY A 65 -18.34 -9.25 5.12
C GLY A 65 -17.30 -10.22 5.68
N ILE A 66 -16.08 -9.76 6.00
CA ILE A 66 -15.00 -10.63 6.51
C ILE A 66 -14.46 -10.05 7.82
N GLU A 67 -14.73 -10.74 8.94
CA GLU A 67 -14.23 -10.32 10.25
C GLU A 67 -12.70 -10.40 10.28
N ASN A 68 -12.07 -9.51 11.06
CA ASN A 68 -10.61 -9.47 11.26
C ASN A 68 -9.75 -9.20 10.00
N LEU A 69 -10.36 -8.91 8.84
CA LEU A 69 -9.66 -8.54 7.62
C LEU A 69 -9.75 -7.03 7.34
N PHE A 70 -8.59 -6.43 7.12
CA PHE A 70 -8.44 -5.03 6.75
C PHE A 70 -7.63 -4.91 5.46
N ALA A 71 -7.88 -3.86 4.67
CA ALA A 71 -7.16 -3.58 3.44
C ALA A 71 -6.70 -2.13 3.36
N ILE A 72 -5.59 -1.90 2.67
CA ILE A 72 -5.08 -0.58 2.29
C ILE A 72 -4.41 -0.67 0.91
N ASN A 73 -4.64 0.36 0.09
CA ASN A 73 -3.93 0.55 -1.17
C ASN A 73 -2.96 1.73 -1.04
N ILE A 74 -1.67 1.47 -1.10
CA ILE A 74 -0.63 2.48 -1.01
C ILE A 74 -0.28 2.90 -2.44
N TYR A 75 -0.49 4.18 -2.74
CA TYR A 75 -0.11 4.79 -4.01
C TYR A 75 1.27 5.45 -3.88
N PRO A 76 2.35 4.86 -4.43
CA PRO A 76 3.71 5.34 -4.18
C PRO A 76 3.93 6.81 -4.55
N GLN A 77 3.29 7.27 -5.63
CA GLN A 77 3.35 8.64 -6.08
C GLN A 77 2.71 9.63 -5.08
N VAL A 78 1.55 9.28 -4.52
CA VAL A 78 0.85 10.11 -3.53
C VAL A 78 1.67 10.13 -2.24
N SER A 79 2.10 8.96 -1.77
CA SER A 79 2.91 8.84 -0.56
C SER A 79 4.25 9.59 -0.66
N ALA A 80 4.88 9.60 -1.84
CA ALA A 80 6.10 10.36 -2.08
C ALA A 80 5.85 11.87 -2.01
N GLU A 81 4.74 12.35 -2.56
CA GLU A 81 4.38 13.77 -2.53
C GLU A 81 4.01 14.24 -1.12
N GLU A 82 3.22 13.46 -0.38
CA GLU A 82 2.91 13.73 1.04
C GLU A 82 4.18 13.79 1.89
N TYR A 83 5.12 12.88 1.66
CA TYR A 83 6.41 12.88 2.35
C TYR A 83 7.22 14.14 2.04
N ARG A 84 7.30 14.56 0.77
CA ARG A 84 7.96 15.83 0.37
C ARG A 84 7.31 17.03 1.04
N GLY A 85 5.98 17.06 1.08
CA GLY A 85 5.22 18.10 1.76
C GLY A 85 5.56 18.18 3.25
N ARG A 86 5.66 17.04 3.94
CA ARG A 86 6.06 16.98 5.35
C ARG A 86 7.48 17.49 5.61
N VAL A 87 8.42 17.19 4.71
CA VAL A 87 9.83 17.61 4.87
C VAL A 87 10.00 19.08 4.54
N THR A 88 9.38 19.55 3.45
CA THR A 88 9.59 20.92 2.96
C THR A 88 8.65 21.93 3.61
N GLY A 89 7.49 21.52 4.12
CA GLY A 89 6.49 22.40 4.73
C GLY A 89 7.07 23.33 5.80
N PRO A 90 7.75 22.81 6.84
CA PRO A 90 8.38 23.63 7.87
C PRO A 90 9.52 24.52 7.35
N LEU A 91 10.13 24.17 6.22
CA LEU A 91 11.27 24.87 5.66
C LEU A 91 10.87 26.05 4.75
N LYS A 92 9.61 26.11 4.29
CA LYS A 92 9.12 27.17 3.39
C LYS A 92 9.16 28.57 3.99
N GLU A 93 9.15 28.67 5.33
CA GLU A 93 9.25 29.95 6.05
C GLU A 93 10.71 30.40 6.26
N ILE A 94 11.68 29.51 6.03
CA ILE A 94 13.10 29.73 6.33
C ILE A 94 13.94 29.80 5.05
N LEU A 95 13.61 29.00 4.04
CA LEU A 95 14.38 28.82 2.82
C LEU A 95 13.73 29.50 1.62
N SER A 96 14.55 29.88 0.64
CA SER A 96 14.06 30.39 -0.64
C SER A 96 13.38 29.30 -1.47
N GLU A 97 12.50 29.69 -2.39
CA GLU A 97 11.82 28.76 -3.31
C GLU A 97 12.81 27.87 -4.09
N THR A 98 13.98 28.41 -4.46
CA THR A 98 15.03 27.69 -5.18
C THR A 98 15.66 26.58 -4.33
N GLU A 99 15.85 26.82 -3.03
CA GLU A 99 16.39 25.83 -2.09
C GLU A 99 15.36 24.72 -1.83
N ILE A 100 14.10 25.09 -1.65
CA ILE A 100 12.99 24.13 -1.52
C ILE A 100 12.86 23.25 -2.77
N LYS A 101 13.03 23.83 -3.96
CA LYS A 101 12.99 23.08 -5.22
C LYS A 101 14.12 22.04 -5.30
N LYS A 102 15.35 22.40 -4.93
CA LYS A 102 16.49 21.46 -4.89
C LYS A 102 16.25 20.30 -3.91
N ILE A 103 15.67 20.59 -2.74
CA ILE A 103 15.32 19.55 -1.76
C ILE A 103 14.25 18.62 -2.34
N ASN A 104 13.21 19.16 -2.98
CA ASN A 104 12.16 18.36 -3.61
C ASN A 104 12.69 17.46 -4.75
N GLU A 105 13.61 17.97 -5.57
CA GLU A 105 14.30 17.19 -6.60
C GLU A 105 15.10 16.03 -5.99
N GLY A 106 15.84 16.27 -4.90
CA GLY A 106 16.58 15.22 -4.18
C GLY A 106 15.70 14.17 -3.50
N LEU A 107 14.46 14.52 -3.15
CA LEU A 107 13.46 13.62 -2.56
C LEU A 107 12.61 12.91 -3.63
N SER A 108 13.01 12.96 -4.90
CA SER A 108 12.28 12.31 -5.98
C SER A 108 12.63 10.83 -6.11
N VAL A 109 11.60 9.96 -6.06
CA VAL A 109 11.73 8.55 -6.48
C VAL A 109 11.92 8.52 -7.99
N PRO A 110 12.78 7.63 -8.54
CA PRO A 110 12.88 7.43 -9.98
C PRO A 110 11.49 7.14 -10.52
N ALA A 111 11.00 7.98 -11.43
CA ALA A 111 9.74 7.72 -12.10
C ALA A 111 9.85 6.34 -12.75
N GLN A 112 8.97 5.40 -12.39
CA GLN A 112 8.75 4.22 -13.20
C GLN A 112 8.18 4.72 -14.52
N GLN A 113 9.06 4.88 -15.50
CA GLN A 113 8.71 5.16 -16.89
C GLN A 113 7.75 4.05 -17.34
N LYS A 114 6.52 4.45 -17.61
CA LYS A 114 5.62 3.69 -18.47
C LYS A 114 5.88 4.11 -19.91
#